data_AF-A0A7S3VIB2-F1
#
_entry.id   AF-A0A7S3VIB2-F1
#
_cell.length_a   1.000
_cell.length_b   1.000
_cell.length_c   1.000
_cell.angle_alpha   90.00
_cell.angle_beta   90.00
_cell.angle_gamma   90.00
#
_symmetry.space_group_name_H-M   'P 1'
#
loop_
_entity.id
_entity.type
_entity.pdbx_description
1 polymer ?
#
loop_
_entity_poly.entity_id
_entity_poly.type
_entity_poly.pdbx_seq_one_letter_code
_entity_poly.pdbx_strand_id
1 'polypeptide(L)'
;MTMHIFISLVQGHLLTKQNMLGGLFKVSAARSVPARSLAENVQKLPSTDSVRRVRLPALNITIDNIPGKKASVAIYSFLAAKHGIIDKQAAAEGLRLYDEKVAEAEAQPGAHPNIDLLQQIVKEDLPGLEVLVDMD
;
A
#
# COMPACT_ATOMS: atom_id res chain seq x y z
N MET A 1 4.07 53.17 34.30
CA MET A 1 2.66 53.12 34.75
C MET A 1 2.06 51.86 34.17
N THR A 2 1.65 50.95 35.06
CA THR A 2 1.23 49.57 34.80
C THR A 2 -0.21 49.49 34.27
N MET A 3 -0.54 48.36 33.62
CA MET A 3 -1.87 47.88 33.18
C MET A 3 -2.37 48.49 31.84
N HIS A 4 -2.76 47.72 30.82
CA HIS A 4 -3.82 46.71 30.87
C HIS A 4 -3.64 45.57 29.87
N ILE A 5 -3.95 44.37 30.35
CA ILE A 5 -4.23 43.14 29.60
C ILE A 5 -5.60 43.30 28.95
N PHE A 6 -5.71 43.06 27.63
CA PHE A 6 -6.99 42.80 26.97
C PHE A 6 -6.92 41.44 26.28
N ILE A 7 -7.56 40.47 26.93
CA ILE A 7 -7.98 39.21 26.35
C ILE A 7 -9.17 39.54 25.44
N SER A 8 -9.12 39.12 24.17
CA SER A 8 -10.31 39.05 23.33
C SER A 8 -10.23 37.81 22.46
N LEU A 9 -10.91 36.79 22.96
CA LEU A 9 -11.40 35.63 22.23
C LEU A 9 -12.67 36.09 21.48
N VAL A 10 -12.72 36.03 20.15
CA VAL A 10 -13.94 35.65 19.39
C VAL A 10 -13.53 35.02 18.06
N GLN A 11 -14.10 33.84 17.86
CA GLN A 11 -14.09 32.86 16.78
C GLN A 11 -14.51 33.39 15.38
N GLY A 12 -14.04 32.76 14.30
CA GLY A 12 -14.85 32.63 13.07
C GLY A 12 -14.15 32.48 11.72
N HIS A 13 -14.15 31.24 11.20
CA HIS A 13 -14.16 30.84 9.77
C HIS A 13 -12.85 30.84 8.95
N LEU A 14 -12.25 29.68 8.59
CA LEU A 14 -12.48 28.82 7.39
C LEU A 14 -12.08 29.54 6.07
N LEU A 15 -11.25 29.10 5.12
CA LEU A 15 -10.65 27.86 4.60
C LEU A 15 -9.32 28.28 3.91
N THR A 16 -8.25 27.49 3.76
CA THR A 16 -8.14 26.40 2.75
C THR A 16 -6.95 25.51 3.11
N LYS A 17 -7.20 24.45 3.87
CA LYS A 17 -6.42 23.20 3.83
C LYS A 17 -7.14 22.28 2.86
N GLN A 18 -6.79 22.31 1.59
CA GLN A 18 -7.21 21.30 0.61
C GLN A 18 -5.96 20.60 0.08
N ASN A 19 -5.60 19.50 0.75
CA ASN A 19 -5.00 18.26 0.23
C ASN A 19 -4.60 17.32 1.39
N MET A 20 -5.44 17.23 2.42
CA MET A 20 -5.29 16.31 3.55
C MET A 20 -6.62 15.58 3.75
N LEU A 21 -7.02 14.80 2.75
CA LEU A 21 -8.13 13.85 2.81
C LEU A 21 -7.74 12.59 2.02
N GLY A 22 -6.59 12.01 2.37
CA GLY A 22 -6.46 10.57 2.34
C GLY A 22 -7.34 10.06 3.47
N GLY A 23 -8.55 9.61 3.13
CA GLY A 23 -9.53 9.13 4.08
C GLY A 23 -8.90 8.15 5.06
N LEU A 24 -9.20 8.36 6.34
CA LEU A 24 -8.88 7.43 7.42
C LEU A 24 -9.57 6.10 7.10
N PHE A 25 -8.88 5.22 6.37
CA PHE A 25 -9.29 3.85 6.15
C PHE A 25 -9.24 3.12 7.48
N LYS A 26 -10.32 3.20 8.26
CA LYS A 26 -10.62 2.17 9.27
C LYS A 26 -11.17 0.95 8.54
N VAL A 27 -10.32 0.27 7.75
CA VAL A 27 -10.57 -1.13 7.45
C VAL A 27 -10.12 -1.87 8.68
N SER A 28 -11.05 -2.59 9.33
CA SER A 28 -10.71 -3.53 10.38
C SER A 28 -9.58 -4.42 9.86
N ALA A 29 -8.37 -4.26 10.42
CA ALA A 29 -7.18 -4.95 9.97
C ALA A 29 -7.36 -6.45 10.25
N ALA A 30 -7.98 -7.15 9.30
CA ALA A 30 -8.03 -8.59 9.27
C ALA A 30 -6.59 -9.08 9.22
N ARG A 31 -6.16 -9.75 10.29
CA ARG A 31 -4.85 -10.38 10.37
C ARG A 31 -4.82 -11.51 9.34
N SER A 32 -4.31 -11.24 8.14
CA SER A 32 -4.16 -12.27 7.11
C SER A 32 -3.00 -13.20 7.50
N VAL A 33 -3.34 -14.39 8.00
CA VAL A 33 -2.39 -15.50 8.04
C VAL A 33 -2.28 -16.04 6.61
N PRO A 34 -1.07 -16.14 6.02
CA PRO A 34 -0.92 -16.73 4.69
C PRO A 34 -1.49 -18.16 4.70
N ALA A 35 -2.40 -18.40 3.76
CA ALA A 35 -3.00 -19.66 3.34
C ALA A 35 -1.98 -20.54 2.59
N ARG A 36 -2.44 -21.63 1.94
CA ARG A 36 -1.55 -22.59 1.26
C ARG A 36 -1.28 -22.26 -0.22
N SER A 37 -1.82 -21.15 -0.74
CA SER A 37 -1.58 -20.70 -2.13
C SER A 37 -1.85 -19.21 -2.31
N LEU A 38 -1.32 -18.61 -3.39
CA LEU A 38 -1.59 -17.23 -3.80
C LEU A 38 -3.09 -16.95 -3.95
N ALA A 39 -3.82 -17.86 -4.60
CA ALA A 39 -5.25 -17.68 -4.85
C ALA A 39 -6.06 -17.63 -3.54
N GLU A 40 -5.73 -18.48 -2.57
CA GLU A 40 -6.36 -18.45 -1.24
C GLU A 40 -5.94 -17.22 -0.42
N ASN A 41 -4.69 -16.79 -0.54
CA ASN A 41 -4.18 -15.57 0.10
C ASN A 41 -4.96 -14.35 -0.35
N VAL A 42 -5.09 -14.16 -1.66
CA VAL A 42 -5.78 -13.01 -2.26
C VAL A 42 -7.25 -12.98 -1.90
N GLN A 43 -7.92 -14.13 -1.82
CA GLN A 43 -9.34 -14.21 -1.40
C GLN A 43 -9.59 -13.71 0.02
N LYS A 44 -8.58 -13.70 0.88
CA LYS A 44 -8.67 -13.20 2.27
C LYS A 44 -8.36 -11.72 2.40
N LEU A 45 -7.86 -11.08 1.35
CA LEU A 45 -7.57 -9.66 1.33
C LEU A 45 -8.85 -8.83 1.12
N PRO A 46 -8.86 -7.54 1.50
CA PRO A 46 -9.96 -6.65 1.17
C PRO A 46 -10.26 -6.65 -0.33
N SER A 47 -11.54 -6.52 -0.70
CA SER A 47 -11.93 -6.42 -2.11
C SER A 47 -11.29 -5.21 -2.78
N THR A 48 -10.88 -5.39 -4.04
CA THR A 48 -10.34 -4.36 -4.92
C THR A 48 -11.32 -3.94 -6.00
N ASP A 49 -12.63 -4.17 -5.84
CA ASP A 49 -13.63 -3.86 -6.88
C ASP A 49 -13.72 -2.38 -7.22
N SER A 50 -13.43 -1.49 -6.26
CA SER A 50 -13.38 -0.04 -6.46
C SER A 50 -11.97 0.49 -6.76
N VAL A 51 -10.97 -0.39 -6.87
CA VAL A 51 -9.59 -0.01 -7.20
C VAL A 51 -9.41 -0.02 -8.70
N ARG A 52 -9.04 1.12 -9.28
CA ARG A 52 -8.74 1.24 -10.70
C ARG A 52 -7.36 0.70 -11.04
N ARG A 53 -6.36 1.11 -10.25
CA ARG A 53 -4.94 0.78 -10.45
C ARG A 53 -4.10 1.05 -9.21
N VAL A 54 -2.93 0.45 -9.18
CA VAL A 54 -1.85 0.76 -8.25
C VAL A 54 -0.71 1.43 -9.01
N ARG A 55 -0.09 2.46 -8.42
CA ARG A 55 1.09 3.15 -8.95
C ARG A 55 2.23 3.12 -7.94
N LEU A 56 3.44 2.92 -8.46
CA LEU A 56 4.70 3.03 -7.72
C LEU A 56 5.52 4.16 -8.38
N PRO A 57 5.33 5.42 -7.95
CA PRO A 57 5.84 6.59 -8.68
C PRO A 57 7.36 6.59 -8.81
N ALA A 58 8.08 6.19 -7.76
CA ALA A 58 9.54 6.14 -7.75
C ALA A 58 10.14 5.23 -8.85
N LEU A 59 9.37 4.26 -9.32
CA LEU A 59 9.79 3.29 -10.34
C LEU A 59 9.06 3.48 -11.68
N ASN A 60 8.16 4.47 -11.77
CA ASN A 60 7.28 4.67 -12.92
C ASN A 60 6.48 3.40 -13.30
N ILE A 61 6.09 2.59 -12.30
CA ILE A 61 5.31 1.37 -12.51
C ILE A 61 3.83 1.67 -12.28
N THR A 62 2.97 1.18 -13.18
CA THR A 62 1.52 1.18 -13.03
C THR A 62 0.96 -0.23 -13.23
N ILE A 63 0.09 -0.65 -12.32
CA ILE A 63 -0.57 -1.96 -12.32
C ILE A 63 -2.07 -1.71 -12.40
N ASP A 64 -2.64 -1.76 -13.61
CA ASP A 64 -4.09 -1.66 -13.80
C ASP A 64 -4.80 -2.90 -13.23
N ASN A 65 -6.00 -2.69 -12.66
CA ASN A 65 -6.85 -3.76 -12.14
C ASN A 65 -7.58 -4.51 -13.25
N ILE A 66 -6.82 -5.31 -14.00
CA ILE A 66 -7.29 -6.13 -15.13
C ILE A 66 -7.06 -7.62 -14.87
N PRO A 67 -7.75 -8.52 -15.59
CA PRO A 67 -7.47 -9.96 -15.54
C PRO A 67 -5.97 -10.25 -15.71
N GLY A 68 -5.43 -11.16 -14.89
CA GLY A 68 -4.00 -11.47 -14.84
C GLY A 68 -3.16 -10.57 -13.92
N LYS A 69 -3.61 -9.35 -13.57
CA LYS A 69 -2.90 -8.44 -12.64
C LYS A 69 -3.58 -8.26 -11.29
N LYS A 70 -4.82 -8.75 -11.14
CA LYS A 70 -5.65 -8.61 -9.93
C LYS A 70 -4.94 -9.00 -8.63
N ALA A 71 -4.18 -10.10 -8.63
CA ALA A 71 -3.45 -10.56 -7.45
C ALA A 71 -2.45 -9.51 -6.94
N SER A 72 -1.68 -8.90 -7.85
CA SER A 72 -0.72 -7.86 -7.47
C SER A 72 -1.42 -6.58 -7.03
N VAL A 73 -2.53 -6.19 -7.68
CA VAL A 73 -3.34 -5.04 -7.23
C VAL A 73 -3.84 -5.25 -5.81
N ALA A 74 -4.36 -6.43 -5.47
CA ALA A 74 -4.82 -6.76 -4.13
C ALA A 74 -3.70 -6.73 -3.09
N ILE A 75 -2.56 -7.36 -3.38
CA ILE A 75 -1.42 -7.41 -2.46
C ILE A 75 -0.85 -6.01 -2.22
N TYR A 76 -0.54 -5.24 -3.27
CA TYR A 76 0.03 -3.90 -3.10
C TYR A 76 -0.94 -2.93 -2.43
N SER A 77 -2.24 -3.00 -2.75
CA SER A 77 -3.26 -2.17 -2.07
C SER A 77 -3.37 -2.52 -0.59
N PHE A 78 -3.34 -3.80 -0.25
CA PHE A 78 -3.34 -4.26 1.14
C PHE A 78 -2.09 -3.80 1.90
N LEU A 79 -0.89 -3.97 1.31
CA LEU A 79 0.37 -3.55 1.93
C LEU A 79 0.40 -2.04 2.15
N ALA A 80 -0.04 -1.25 1.16
CA ALA A 80 -0.14 0.21 1.28
C ALA A 80 -1.12 0.61 2.39
N ALA A 81 -2.30 -0.02 2.47
CA ALA A 81 -3.28 0.27 3.51
C ALA A 81 -2.78 -0.11 4.92
N LYS A 82 -2.00 -1.18 5.04
CA LYS A 82 -1.52 -1.70 6.32
C LYS A 82 -0.27 -0.98 6.83
N HIS A 83 0.69 -0.71 5.95
CA HIS A 83 2.02 -0.21 6.30
C HIS A 83 2.28 1.23 5.86
N GLY A 84 1.47 1.77 4.93
CA GLY A 84 1.69 3.07 4.30
C GLY A 84 2.78 3.01 3.23
N ILE A 85 4.02 2.72 3.65
CA ILE A 85 5.19 2.55 2.78
C ILE A 85 5.53 1.06 2.72
N ILE A 86 5.90 0.55 1.54
CA ILE A 86 6.42 -0.82 1.41
C ILE A 86 7.91 -0.82 1.73
N ASP A 87 8.24 -0.92 3.01
CA ASP A 87 9.59 -1.16 3.53
C ASP A 87 9.96 -2.66 3.52
N LYS A 88 11.10 -3.02 4.10
CA LYS A 88 11.54 -4.41 4.20
C LYS A 88 10.54 -5.33 4.91
N GLN A 89 9.84 -4.85 5.95
CA GLN A 89 8.87 -5.68 6.68
C GLN A 89 7.62 -5.89 5.84
N ALA A 90 7.10 -4.83 5.22
CA ALA A 90 5.96 -4.90 4.31
C ALA A 90 6.26 -5.78 3.08
N ALA A 91 7.46 -5.64 2.50
CA ALA A 91 7.90 -6.44 1.36
C ALA A 91 8.00 -7.93 1.72
N ALA A 92 8.56 -8.26 2.89
CA ALA A 92 8.62 -9.63 3.37
C ALA A 92 7.21 -10.23 3.58
N GLU A 93 6.25 -9.45 4.09
CA GLU A 93 4.85 -9.86 4.17
C GLU A 93 4.23 -10.08 2.79
N GLY A 94 4.48 -9.17 1.85
CA GLY A 94 4.04 -9.30 0.46
C GLY A 94 4.51 -10.60 -0.20
N LEU A 95 5.79 -10.95 -0.03
CA LEU A 95 6.34 -12.21 -0.52
C LEU A 95 5.60 -13.42 0.06
N ARG A 96 5.23 -13.41 1.35
CA ARG A 96 4.44 -14.49 1.95
C ARG A 96 3.03 -14.62 1.35
N LEU A 97 2.45 -13.52 0.87
CA LEU A 97 1.15 -13.54 0.17
C LEU A 97 1.28 -14.12 -1.25
N TYR A 98 2.45 -13.95 -1.90
CA TYR A 98 2.75 -14.53 -3.21
C TYR A 98 3.01 -16.05 -3.18
N ASP A 99 3.32 -16.61 -2.01
CA ASP A 99 3.41 -18.06 -1.75
C ASP A 99 4.21 -18.81 -2.83
N GLU A 100 3.59 -19.72 -3.59
CA GLU A 100 4.25 -20.57 -4.56
C GLU A 100 4.96 -19.80 -5.68
N LYS A 101 4.53 -18.56 -5.94
CA LYS A 101 5.13 -17.70 -6.97
C LYS A 101 6.49 -17.13 -6.58
N VAL A 102 6.83 -17.12 -5.29
CA VAL A 102 8.16 -16.67 -4.85
C VAL A 102 9.25 -17.63 -5.33
N ALA A 103 9.05 -18.93 -5.16
CA ALA A 103 10.02 -19.94 -5.61
C ALA A 103 10.19 -19.93 -7.14
N GLU A 104 9.11 -19.66 -7.88
CA GLU A 104 9.15 -19.51 -9.34
C GLU A 104 9.99 -18.29 -9.76
N ALA A 105 9.83 -17.15 -9.07
CA ALA A 105 10.62 -15.94 -9.32
C ALA A 105 12.11 -16.13 -8.97
N GLU A 106 12.41 -16.86 -7.88
CA GLU A 106 13.80 -17.19 -7.51
C GLU A 106 14.48 -18.08 -8.55
N ALA A 107 13.74 -19.05 -9.12
CA ALA A 107 14.25 -19.93 -10.15
C ALA A 107 14.42 -19.24 -11.52
N GLN A 108 13.58 -18.23 -11.81
CA GLN A 108 13.61 -17.48 -13.07
C GLN A 108 13.48 -15.97 -12.83
N PRO A 109 14.59 -15.29 -12.50
CA PRO A 109 14.59 -13.84 -12.27
C PRO A 109 14.00 -13.07 -13.46
N GLY A 110 13.08 -12.14 -13.19
CA GLY A 110 12.39 -11.35 -14.21
C GLY A 110 11.08 -11.96 -14.72
N ALA A 111 10.74 -13.20 -14.35
CA ALA A 111 9.46 -13.81 -14.71
C ALA A 111 8.28 -13.15 -13.98
N HIS A 112 8.52 -12.60 -12.77
CA HIS A 112 7.51 -11.99 -11.92
C HIS A 112 8.00 -10.62 -11.43
N PRO A 113 7.95 -9.56 -12.25
CA PRO A 113 8.57 -8.25 -11.94
C PRO A 113 8.15 -7.66 -10.58
N ASN A 114 6.91 -7.91 -10.16
CA ASN A 114 6.39 -7.45 -8.87
C ASN A 114 6.96 -8.23 -7.68
N ILE A 115 7.25 -9.53 -7.84
CA ILE A 115 7.87 -10.37 -6.81
C ILE A 115 9.36 -10.06 -6.74
N ASP A 116 10.03 -9.96 -7.90
CA ASP A 116 11.43 -9.57 -8.02
C ASP A 116 11.69 -8.24 -7.29
N LEU A 117 10.77 -7.26 -7.46
CA LEU A 117 10.84 -5.98 -6.76
C LEU A 117 10.79 -6.12 -5.23
N LEU A 118 9.85 -6.92 -4.71
CA LEU A 118 9.75 -7.12 -3.25
C LEU A 118 10.97 -7.87 -2.70
N GLN A 119 11.50 -8.85 -3.44
CA GLN A 119 12.76 -9.52 -3.08
C GLN A 119 13.92 -8.53 -3.03
N GLN A 120 14.01 -7.61 -4.00
CA GLN A 120 15.04 -6.58 -4.02
C GLN A 120 14.94 -5.66 -2.80
N ILE A 121 13.75 -5.17 -2.45
CA ILE A 121 13.54 -4.33 -1.25
C ILE A 121 14.03 -5.05 0.01
N VAL A 122 13.71 -6.34 0.15
CA VAL A 122 14.13 -7.14 1.32
C VAL A 122 15.65 -7.33 1.36
N LYS A 123 16.27 -7.60 0.20
CA LYS A 123 17.69 -7.90 0.06
C LYS A 123 18.57 -6.67 0.23
N GLU A 124 18.18 -5.54 -0.37
CA GLU A 124 18.96 -4.31 -0.41
C GLU A 124 18.61 -3.33 0.71
N ASP A 125 17.59 -3.63 1.52
CA ASP A 125 17.12 -2.78 2.62
C ASP A 125 16.80 -1.36 2.15
N LEU A 126 16.09 -1.28 1.02
CA LEU A 126 15.73 -0.01 0.38
C LEU A 126 14.83 0.85 1.31
N PRO A 127 14.85 2.19 1.18
CA PRO A 127 14.13 3.13 2.06
C PRO A 127 12.60 3.04 2.02
N GLY A 128 12.06 2.02 1.35
CA GLY A 128 10.66 1.73 1.20
C GLY A 128 10.03 2.44 0.00
N LEU A 129 8.98 1.83 -0.56
CA LEU A 129 8.28 2.35 -1.73
C LEU A 129 6.93 2.96 -1.35
N GLU A 130 6.70 4.19 -1.77
CA GLU A 130 5.37 4.78 -1.77
C GLU A 130 4.49 4.08 -2.81
N VAL A 131 3.27 3.74 -2.40
CA VAL A 131 2.27 3.09 -3.24
C VAL A 131 1.01 3.94 -3.25
N LEU A 132 0.59 4.35 -4.44
CA LEU A 132 -0.65 5.10 -4.63
C LEU A 132 -1.71 4.15 -5.18
N VAL A 133 -2.88 4.14 -4.54
CA VAL A 133 -4.04 3.37 -4.98
C VAL A 133 -5.04 4.36 -5.57
N ASP A 134 -5.24 4.30 -6.89
CA ASP A 134 -6.25 5.12 -7.56
C ASP A 134 -7.58 4.35 -7.54
N MET A 135 -8.62 4.99 -7.03
CA MET A 135 -9.98 4.45 -7.00
C MET A 135 -10.76 4.84 -8.26
N ASP A 136 -11.80 4.08 -8.59
CA ASP A 136 -12.79 4.43 -9.63
C ASP A 136 -13.79 5.52 -9.17
#